data_AF-A0A0B1T7R0-F1
#
_entry.id   AF-A0A0B1T7R0-F1
#
_cell.length_a   1.000
_cell.length_b   1.000
_cell.length_c   1.000
_cell.angle_alpha   90.00
_cell.angle_beta   90.00
_cell.angle_gamma   90.00
#
_symmetry.space_group_name_H-M   'P 1'
#
loop_
_entity.id
_entity.type
_entity.pdbx_description
1 polymer ?
#
loop_
_entity_poly.entity_id
_entity_poly.type
_entity_poly.pdbx_seq_one_letter_code
_entity_poly.pdbx_strand_id
1 'polypeptide(L)'
;MWYDKILNKYQQENVVEVADNNTANSSGTYYIPRIRECGGQTGKAVTKYHESKAMFAEKGMNLREYTSNSSAVNAAIPEKDRLQCKEIKFLGVNYDIEKDAYNVSVQIFTKERLTKRDIVSQLNSIYDPIGVAGPLLIKLKSLMREIYSTGVDWRETIPQQLAQKWNEACEHINDQTKLNIGVIE
;
A
#
# COMPACT_ATOMS: atom_id res chain seq x y z
N MET A 1 -3.29 7.56 28.30
CA MET A 1 -2.30 8.50 28.92
C MET A 1 -1.33 9.22 27.97
N TRP A 2 -1.17 8.83 26.70
CA TRP A 2 -0.57 9.68 25.65
C TRP A 2 -1.60 10.05 24.58
N TYR A 3 -2.45 9.09 24.22
CA TYR A 3 -3.56 9.26 23.27
C TYR A 3 -4.60 10.31 23.73
N ASP A 4 -5.00 10.26 25.00
CA ASP A 4 -6.00 11.18 25.58
C ASP A 4 -5.50 12.64 25.67
N LYS A 5 -4.17 12.82 25.71
CA LYS A 5 -3.56 14.16 25.73
C LYS A 5 -3.54 14.79 24.35
N ILE A 6 -3.41 13.96 23.31
CA ILE A 6 -3.45 14.40 21.91
C ILE A 6 -4.88 14.81 21.55
N LEU A 7 -5.87 13.98 21.87
CA LEU A 7 -7.29 14.27 21.63
C LEU A 7 -7.76 15.56 22.33
N ASN A 8 -7.41 15.75 23.60
CA ASN A 8 -7.77 16.97 24.33
C ASN A 8 -7.10 18.23 23.77
N LYS A 9 -5.89 18.11 23.20
CA LYS A 9 -5.22 19.24 22.56
C LYS A 9 -5.96 19.69 21.29
N TYR A 10 -6.42 18.74 20.48
CA TYR A 10 -7.22 19.04 19.28
C TYR A 10 -8.61 19.62 19.60
N GLN A 11 -9.17 19.28 20.77
CA GLN A 11 -10.47 19.80 21.23
C GLN A 11 -10.39 21.24 21.77
N GLN A 12 -9.25 21.66 22.34
CA GLN A 12 -9.07 23.00 22.92
C GLN A 12 -8.60 24.06 21.90
N GLU A 13 -8.01 23.65 20.77
CA GLU A 13 -7.52 24.60 19.75
C GLU A 13 -8.62 25.09 18.77
N ASN A 14 -9.89 24.71 18.98
CA ASN A 14 -11.04 25.15 18.16
C ASN A 14 -10.82 24.93 16.64
N VAL A 15 -10.05 23.89 16.27
CA VAL A 15 -9.81 23.45 14.88
C VAL A 15 -10.86 22.39 14.47
N VAL A 16 -12.08 22.54 14.98
CA VAL A 16 -13.26 21.89 14.43
C VAL A 16 -14.20 23.01 14.06
N GLU A 17 -13.93 23.63 12.92
CA GLU A 17 -15.03 24.28 12.21
C GLU A 17 -16.06 23.18 11.92
N VAL A 18 -17.25 23.36 12.48
CA VAL A 18 -18.44 22.65 12.03
C VAL A 18 -18.50 22.95 10.54
N ALA A 19 -18.12 21.98 9.70
CA ALA A 19 -18.09 22.18 8.27
C ALA A 19 -19.53 22.47 7.83
N ASP A 20 -19.81 23.75 7.55
CA ASP A 20 -20.98 24.18 6.82
C ASP A 20 -21.07 23.32 5.57
N ASN A 21 -22.25 22.76 5.32
CA ASN A 21 -22.52 21.75 4.30
C ASN A 21 -22.36 22.27 2.85
N ASN A 22 -21.62 23.36 2.61
CA ASN A 22 -21.57 24.03 1.31
C ASN A 22 -20.23 24.72 0.99
N THR A 23 -19.07 24.25 1.46
CA THR A 23 -17.79 24.59 0.79
C THR A 23 -16.69 23.61 1.16
N ALA A 24 -15.99 23.03 0.18
CA ALA A 24 -14.54 22.80 0.25
C ALA A 24 -14.02 22.17 -1.05
N ASN A 25 -13.57 23.05 -1.95
CA ASN A 25 -12.46 22.71 -2.84
C ASN A 25 -11.15 22.74 -2.03
N SER A 26 -10.19 21.94 -2.52
CA SER A 26 -8.73 22.09 -2.42
C SER A 26 -8.03 21.93 -1.06
N SER A 27 -7.16 20.90 -1.03
CA SER A 27 -5.89 20.83 -0.29
C SER A 27 -5.93 20.80 1.25
N GLY A 28 -6.57 19.77 1.80
CA GLY A 28 -6.41 19.35 3.19
C GLY A 28 -6.59 17.85 3.32
N THR A 29 -5.65 17.07 2.80
CA THR A 29 -5.71 15.60 2.86
C THR A 29 -5.40 15.14 4.28
N TYR A 30 -6.38 15.21 5.17
CA TYR A 30 -6.31 14.47 6.42
C TYR A 30 -6.25 12.98 6.07
N TYR A 31 -5.22 12.28 6.55
CA TYR A 31 -5.14 10.82 6.44
C TYR A 31 -6.32 10.22 7.22
N ILE A 32 -7.42 9.94 6.53
CA ILE A 32 -8.50 9.17 7.11
C ILE A 32 -7.97 7.74 7.28
N PRO A 33 -7.96 7.16 8.49
CA PRO A 33 -7.64 5.75 8.68
C PRO A 33 -8.63 4.92 7.85
N ARG A 34 -8.14 4.27 6.79
CA ARG A 34 -8.99 3.38 5.99
C ARG A 34 -9.09 2.05 6.72
N ILE A 35 -10.25 1.79 7.32
CA ILE A 35 -10.52 0.56 8.09
C ILE A 35 -11.08 -0.49 7.14
N ARG A 36 -10.48 -1.69 7.15
CA ARG A 36 -10.97 -2.86 6.42
C ARG A 36 -11.53 -3.86 7.43
N GLU A 37 -12.76 -4.29 7.23
CA GLU A 37 -13.37 -5.36 8.01
C GLU A 37 -13.63 -6.58 7.11
N CYS A 38 -13.03 -7.73 7.46
CA CYS A 38 -13.34 -9.02 6.85
C CYS A 38 -14.48 -9.71 7.62
N GLY A 39 -15.49 -10.21 6.92
CA GLY A 39 -16.59 -10.97 7.52
C GLY A 39 -17.62 -11.42 6.49
N GLY A 40 -17.60 -12.72 6.16
CA GLY A 40 -18.49 -13.33 5.18
C GLY A 40 -19.96 -13.25 5.60
N GLN A 41 -20.70 -12.37 4.94
CA GLN A 41 -22.14 -12.38 4.64
C GLN A 41 -22.56 -10.94 4.25
N THR A 42 -23.12 -10.78 3.06
CA THR A 42 -23.56 -9.48 2.50
C THR A 42 -24.42 -8.67 3.47
N GLY A 43 -25.32 -9.33 4.21
CA GLY A 43 -26.19 -8.67 5.20
C GLY A 43 -25.42 -8.08 6.39
N LYS A 44 -24.38 -8.76 6.89
CA LYS A 44 -23.56 -8.26 8.01
C LYS A 44 -22.75 -7.03 7.62
N ALA A 45 -22.29 -6.97 6.37
CA ALA A 45 -21.51 -5.84 5.87
C ALA A 45 -22.32 -4.53 5.82
N VAL A 46 -23.59 -4.60 5.42
CA VAL A 46 -24.47 -3.42 5.38
C VAL A 46 -24.81 -2.94 6.80
N THR A 47 -25.06 -3.85 7.74
CA THR A 47 -25.27 -3.48 9.16
C THR A 47 -24.04 -2.75 9.71
N LYS A 48 -22.83 -3.28 9.46
CA LYS A 48 -21.56 -2.65 9.87
C LYS A 48 -21.36 -1.26 9.26
N TYR A 49 -21.79 -1.05 8.01
CA TYR A 49 -21.79 0.30 7.42
C TYR A 49 -22.62 1.28 8.26
N HIS A 50 -23.84 0.92 8.64
CA HIS A 50 -24.69 1.80 9.45
C HIS A 50 -24.13 2.03 10.86
N GLU A 51 -23.65 0.98 11.52
CA GLU A 51 -23.07 1.05 12.87
C GLU A 51 -21.81 1.94 12.89
N SER A 52 -20.89 1.74 11.95
CA SER A 52 -19.68 2.55 11.83
C SER A 52 -20.01 4.02 11.53
N LYS A 53 -20.95 4.27 10.60
CA LYS A 53 -21.37 5.64 10.27
C LYS A 53 -21.94 6.37 11.49
N ALA A 54 -22.80 5.70 12.27
CA ALA A 54 -23.39 6.27 13.48
C ALA A 54 -22.34 6.56 14.56
N MET A 55 -21.45 5.60 14.82
CA MET A 55 -20.42 5.72 15.85
C MET A 55 -19.44 6.87 15.57
N PHE A 56 -19.04 7.06 14.31
CA PHE A 56 -18.13 8.14 13.95
C PHE A 56 -18.86 9.49 13.85
N ALA A 57 -20.13 9.50 13.44
CA ALA A 57 -20.94 10.71 13.45
C ALA A 57 -21.15 11.26 14.87
N GLU A 58 -21.33 10.38 15.86
CA GLU A 58 -21.37 10.76 17.29
C GLU A 58 -20.10 11.50 17.72
N LYS A 59 -18.95 11.14 17.14
CA LYS A 59 -17.65 11.77 17.41
C LYS A 59 -17.36 12.97 16.48
N GLY A 60 -18.35 13.46 15.74
CA GLY A 60 -18.19 14.58 14.81
C GLY A 60 -17.42 14.25 13.53
N MET A 61 -17.22 12.97 13.23
CA MET A 61 -16.50 12.52 12.03
C MET A 61 -17.48 11.95 11.00
N ASN A 62 -17.36 12.40 9.75
CA ASN A 62 -18.14 11.86 8.64
C ASN A 62 -17.29 10.86 7.84
N LEU A 63 -17.51 9.56 8.05
CA LEU A 63 -16.87 8.50 7.26
C LEU A 63 -17.36 8.53 5.82
N ARG A 64 -16.45 8.42 4.85
CA ARG A 64 -16.73 8.42 3.41
C ARG A 64 -15.86 7.36 2.72
N GLU A 65 -16.04 7.19 1.41
CA GLU A 65 -15.26 6.25 0.59
C GLU A 65 -15.43 4.77 0.98
N TYR A 66 -16.64 4.37 1.34
CA TYR A 66 -16.96 2.97 1.58
C TYR A 66 -16.88 2.17 0.29
N THR A 67 -16.30 0.98 0.38
CA THR A 67 -16.20 0.06 -0.74
C THR A 67 -16.15 -1.39 -0.26
N SER A 68 -16.60 -2.30 -1.11
CA SER A 68 -16.64 -3.74 -0.88
C SER A 68 -16.31 -4.48 -2.18
N ASN A 69 -15.80 -5.70 -2.06
CA ASN A 69 -15.64 -6.62 -3.18
C ASN A 69 -16.98 -7.12 -3.75
N SER A 70 -18.09 -6.95 -3.00
CA SER A 70 -19.43 -7.34 -3.43
C SER A 70 -20.20 -6.16 -4.01
N SER A 71 -20.59 -6.27 -5.27
CA SER A 71 -21.45 -5.28 -5.94
C SER A 71 -22.80 -5.09 -5.24
N ALA A 72 -23.35 -6.14 -4.62
CA ALA A 72 -24.60 -6.08 -3.87
C ALA A 72 -24.50 -5.19 -2.62
N VAL A 73 -23.37 -5.24 -1.90
CA VAL A 73 -23.11 -4.36 -0.75
C VAL A 73 -22.94 -2.92 -1.22
N ASN A 74 -22.17 -2.70 -2.30
CA ASN A 74 -21.97 -1.37 -2.86
C ASN A 74 -23.29 -0.74 -3.37
N ALA A 75 -24.23 -1.55 -3.85
CA ALA A 75 -25.55 -1.06 -4.26
C ALA A 75 -26.41 -0.59 -3.06
N ALA A 76 -26.23 -1.19 -1.88
CA ALA A 76 -26.96 -0.82 -0.66
C ALA A 76 -26.45 0.47 0.01
N ILE A 77 -25.23 0.90 -0.32
CA ILE A 77 -24.61 2.10 0.24
C ILE A 77 -25.00 3.34 -0.60
N PRO A 78 -25.38 4.48 0.02
CA PRO A 78 -25.68 5.73 -0.68
C PRO A 78 -24.49 6.24 -1.50
N GLU A 79 -24.75 6.74 -2.71
CA GLU A 79 -23.68 7.16 -3.65
C GLU A 79 -22.70 8.18 -3.08
N LYS A 80 -23.19 9.12 -2.27
CA LYS A 80 -22.38 10.14 -1.58
C LYS A 80 -21.30 9.57 -0.64
N ASP A 81 -21.49 8.34 -0.17
CA ASP A 81 -20.60 7.67 0.78
C ASP A 81 -19.73 6.62 0.10
N ARG A 82 -19.98 6.29 -1.18
CA ARG A 82 -19.24 5.25 -1.91
C ARG A 82 -17.94 5.77 -2.50
N LEU A 83 -16.95 4.89 -2.52
CA LEU A 83 -15.79 5.09 -3.38
C LEU A 83 -16.15 4.76 -4.83
N GLN A 84 -15.89 5.69 -5.75
CA GLN A 84 -16.15 5.48 -7.18
C GLN A 84 -15.01 4.76 -7.93
N CYS A 85 -13.82 4.73 -7.34
CA CYS A 85 -12.64 4.10 -7.95
C CYS A 85 -12.53 2.62 -7.55
N LYS A 86 -12.13 1.77 -8.52
CA LYS A 86 -11.90 0.33 -8.33
C LYS A 86 -10.49 0.00 -7.81
N GLU A 87 -9.55 0.91 -8.04
CA GLU A 87 -8.18 0.81 -7.58
C GLU A 87 -7.93 1.88 -6.51
N ILE A 88 -7.37 1.45 -5.38
CA ILE A 88 -6.99 2.36 -4.31
C ILE A 88 -5.57 2.13 -3.87
N LYS A 89 -4.94 3.18 -3.33
CA LYS A 89 -3.75 2.99 -2.52
C LYS A 89 -4.16 2.62 -1.10
N PHE A 90 -3.81 1.42 -0.66
CA PHE A 90 -3.97 0.96 0.71
C PHE A 90 -2.58 0.74 1.31
N LEU A 91 -2.27 1.41 2.41
CA LEU A 91 -0.93 1.39 3.05
C LEU A 91 0.21 1.75 2.08
N GLY A 92 -0.05 2.60 1.08
CA GLY A 92 0.94 3.01 0.08
C GLY A 92 1.15 2.04 -1.08
N VAL A 93 0.44 0.91 -1.11
CA VAL A 93 0.45 -0.08 -2.21
C VAL A 93 -0.86 -0.01 -2.98
N ASN A 94 -0.81 -0.23 -4.30
CA ASN A 94 -2.03 -0.31 -5.10
C ASN A 94 -2.81 -1.56 -4.72
N TYR A 95 -4.12 -1.44 -4.59
CA TYR A 95 -5.01 -2.51 -4.18
C TYR A 95 -6.22 -2.50 -5.12
N ASP A 96 -6.47 -3.65 -5.73
CA ASP A 96 -7.62 -3.93 -6.56
C ASP A 96 -8.74 -4.45 -5.65
N ILE A 97 -9.81 -3.67 -5.56
CA ILE A 97 -10.95 -3.96 -4.67
C ILE A 97 -11.75 -5.16 -5.17
N GLU A 98 -11.88 -5.33 -6.49
CA GLU A 98 -12.70 -6.39 -7.07
C GLU A 98 -12.01 -7.75 -6.91
N LYS A 99 -10.69 -7.78 -7.09
CA LYS A 99 -9.88 -9.01 -6.98
C LYS A 99 -9.40 -9.29 -5.55
N ASP A 100 -9.68 -8.40 -4.62
CA ASP A 100 -9.16 -8.43 -3.26
C ASP A 100 -7.63 -8.68 -3.22
N ALA A 101 -6.90 -7.97 -4.07
CA ALA A 101 -5.49 -8.23 -4.32
C ALA A 101 -4.64 -6.95 -4.26
N TYR A 102 -3.47 -7.07 -3.64
CA TYR A 102 -2.45 -6.03 -3.71
C TYR A 102 -1.66 -6.16 -5.01
N ASN A 103 -1.45 -5.03 -5.68
CA ASN A 103 -0.63 -4.91 -6.87
C ASN A 103 0.70 -4.24 -6.50
N VAL A 104 1.76 -5.05 -6.46
CA VAL A 104 3.13 -4.56 -6.30
C VAL A 104 3.86 -4.71 -7.62
N SER A 105 4.19 -3.58 -8.25
CA SER A 105 5.04 -3.55 -9.45
C SER A 105 6.50 -3.50 -9.04
N VAL A 106 7.24 -4.58 -9.29
CA VAL A 106 8.69 -4.60 -9.16
C VAL A 106 9.28 -4.52 -10.56
N GLN A 107 10.11 -3.52 -10.82
CA GLN A 107 10.85 -3.41 -12.08
C GLN A 107 12.32 -3.16 -11.77
N ILE A 108 13.17 -4.06 -12.22
CA ILE A 108 14.61 -3.98 -12.01
C ILE A 108 15.30 -4.06 -13.36
N PHE A 109 16.10 -3.06 -13.68
CA PHE A 109 16.76 -2.98 -14.97
C PHE A 109 18.03 -3.84 -15.00
N THR A 110 18.22 -4.58 -16.09
CA THR A 110 19.49 -5.26 -16.36
C THR A 110 20.54 -4.24 -16.83
N LYS A 111 21.81 -4.52 -16.54
CA LYS A 111 22.96 -3.71 -16.98
C LYS A 111 24.11 -4.62 -17.39
N GLU A 112 24.81 -4.25 -18.47
CA GLU A 112 26.03 -4.95 -18.90
C GLU A 112 27.17 -4.77 -17.90
N ARG A 113 27.35 -3.55 -17.39
CA ARG A 113 28.35 -3.23 -16.36
C ARG A 113 27.64 -2.88 -15.06
N LEU A 114 27.67 -3.82 -14.12
CA LEU A 114 27.10 -3.67 -12.79
C LEU A 114 28.18 -3.32 -11.78
N THR A 115 27.94 -2.29 -10.99
CA THR A 115 28.73 -1.98 -9.80
C THR A 115 27.95 -2.36 -8.53
N LYS A 116 28.64 -2.50 -7.39
CA LYS A 116 27.97 -2.68 -6.10
C LYS A 116 26.99 -1.55 -5.81
N ARG A 117 27.33 -0.33 -6.24
CA ARG A 117 26.45 0.85 -6.16
C ARG A 117 25.15 0.66 -6.93
N ASP A 118 25.23 0.17 -8.16
CA ASP A 118 24.04 -0.06 -8.99
C ASP A 118 23.11 -1.08 -8.34
N ILE A 119 23.66 -2.18 -7.83
CA ILE A 119 22.90 -3.24 -7.15
C ILE A 119 22.10 -2.71 -5.97
N VAL A 120 22.74 -1.93 -5.09
CA VAL A 120 22.06 -1.36 -3.93
C VAL A 120 21.06 -0.31 -4.34
N SER A 121 21.38 0.53 -5.34
CA SER A 121 20.45 1.50 -5.88
C SER A 121 19.20 0.83 -6.46
N GLN A 122 19.37 -0.28 -7.17
CA GLN A 122 18.27 -1.06 -7.74
C GLN A 122 17.42 -1.69 -6.63
N LEU A 123 18.03 -2.33 -5.64
CA LEU A 123 17.29 -2.93 -4.52
C LEU A 123 16.51 -1.88 -3.72
N ASN A 124 17.11 -0.72 -3.45
CA ASN A 124 16.46 0.36 -2.69
C ASN A 124 15.41 1.13 -3.51
N SER A 125 15.41 1.00 -4.84
CA SER A 125 14.36 1.60 -5.68
C SER A 125 13.01 0.90 -5.54
N ILE A 126 13.01 -0.33 -5.00
CA ILE A 126 11.81 -1.14 -4.82
C ILE A 126 11.11 -0.67 -3.54
N TYR A 127 10.05 0.09 -3.72
CA TYR A 127 9.23 0.58 -2.62
C TYR A 127 8.29 -0.51 -2.11
N ASP A 128 8.54 -0.99 -0.89
CA ASP A 128 7.74 -2.05 -0.25
C ASP A 128 7.40 -1.70 1.20
N PRO A 129 6.40 -0.83 1.44
CA PRO A 129 6.05 -0.36 2.78
C PRO A 129 5.44 -1.44 3.67
N ILE A 130 4.93 -2.53 3.08
CA ILE A 130 4.23 -3.62 3.79
C ILE A 130 5.01 -4.94 3.78
N GLY A 131 6.13 -5.02 3.07
CA GLY A 131 6.98 -6.22 3.01
C GLY A 131 6.52 -7.31 2.03
N VAL A 132 5.58 -7.00 1.14
CA VAL A 132 4.96 -7.97 0.22
C VAL A 132 5.92 -8.47 -0.86
N ALA A 133 6.86 -7.63 -1.31
CA ALA A 133 7.89 -8.01 -2.27
C ALA A 133 8.99 -8.88 -1.64
N GLY A 134 8.98 -9.04 -0.31
CA GLY A 134 9.98 -9.79 0.46
C GLY A 134 10.45 -11.09 -0.20
N PRO A 135 9.56 -12.05 -0.52
CA PRO A 135 9.93 -13.33 -1.13
C PRO A 135 10.65 -13.20 -2.48
N LEU A 136 10.25 -12.25 -3.33
CA LEU A 136 10.93 -11.99 -4.61
C LEU A 136 12.35 -11.47 -4.39
N LEU A 137 12.53 -10.61 -3.37
CA LEU A 137 13.81 -9.97 -3.09
C LEU A 137 14.81 -10.90 -2.39
N ILE A 138 14.39 -12.05 -1.84
CA ILE A 138 15.29 -12.97 -1.14
C ILE A 138 16.44 -13.40 -2.06
N LYS A 139 16.14 -13.76 -3.32
CA LYS A 139 17.16 -14.20 -4.28
C LYS A 139 18.17 -13.10 -4.57
N LEU A 140 17.70 -11.87 -4.80
CA LEU A 140 18.55 -10.71 -5.03
C LEU A 140 19.40 -10.36 -3.81
N LYS A 141 18.82 -10.38 -2.60
CA LYS A 141 19.55 -10.13 -1.36
C LYS A 141 20.64 -11.19 -1.11
N SER A 142 20.37 -12.44 -1.49
CA SER A 142 21.37 -13.52 -1.43
C SER A 142 22.53 -13.26 -2.40
N LEU A 143 22.23 -12.91 -3.66
CA LEU A 143 23.26 -12.55 -4.65
C LEU A 143 24.05 -11.31 -4.25
N MET A 144 23.38 -10.30 -3.68
CA MET A 144 24.05 -9.13 -3.12
C MET A 144 25.08 -9.54 -2.07
N ARG A 145 24.76 -10.48 -1.17
CA ARG A 145 25.72 -10.98 -0.17
C ARG A 145 26.92 -11.70 -0.81
N GLU A 146 26.70 -12.50 -1.86
CA GLU A 146 27.78 -13.16 -2.63
C GLU A 146 28.70 -12.10 -3.26
N ILE A 147 28.13 -11.07 -3.89
CA ILE A 147 28.87 -9.98 -4.53
C ILE A 147 29.70 -9.18 -3.52
N TYR A 148 29.17 -8.95 -2.32
CA TYR A 148 29.92 -8.25 -1.28
C TYR A 148 31.15 -9.03 -0.80
N SER A 149 31.11 -10.36 -0.87
CA SER A 149 32.21 -11.24 -0.46
C SER A 149 33.39 -11.26 -1.44
N THR A 150 33.26 -10.67 -2.64
CA THR A 150 34.31 -10.66 -3.67
C THR A 150 35.45 -9.67 -3.43
N GLY A 151 35.31 -8.76 -2.45
CA GLY A 151 36.32 -7.73 -2.18
C GLY A 151 36.37 -6.54 -3.16
N VAL A 152 35.59 -6.56 -4.24
CA VAL A 152 35.51 -5.50 -5.27
C VAL A 152 35.08 -4.14 -4.67
N ASP A 153 35.59 -3.01 -5.19
CA ASP A 153 35.19 -1.69 -4.68
C ASP A 153 33.72 -1.34 -5.00
N TRP A 154 33.15 -0.37 -4.29
CA TRP A 154 31.81 0.15 -4.50
C TRP A 154 31.53 0.64 -5.93
N ARG A 155 32.52 1.27 -6.58
CA ARG A 155 32.40 1.82 -7.94
C ARG A 155 32.99 0.92 -9.03
N GLU A 156 33.62 -0.18 -8.64
CA GLU A 156 34.23 -1.11 -9.57
C GLU A 156 33.18 -2.08 -10.15
N THR A 157 33.43 -2.53 -11.38
CA THR A 157 32.54 -3.48 -12.04
C THR A 157 32.71 -4.87 -11.43
N ILE A 158 31.60 -5.52 -11.10
CA ILE A 158 31.61 -6.87 -10.53
C ILE A 158 32.05 -7.92 -11.56
N PRO A 159 32.52 -9.10 -11.12
CA PRO A 159 32.86 -10.19 -12.03
C PRO A 159 31.67 -10.55 -12.94
N GLN A 160 31.96 -10.78 -14.22
CA GLN A 160 30.94 -11.03 -15.25
C GLN A 160 29.98 -12.18 -14.88
N GLN A 161 30.50 -13.24 -14.25
CA GLN A 161 29.69 -14.37 -13.79
C GLN A 161 28.60 -13.95 -12.80
N LEU A 162 28.90 -13.01 -11.89
CA LEU A 162 27.92 -12.50 -10.92
C LEU A 162 26.97 -11.50 -11.55
N ALA A 163 27.45 -10.68 -12.49
CA ALA A 163 26.59 -9.79 -13.26
C ALA A 163 25.55 -10.56 -14.08
N GLN A 164 25.94 -11.69 -14.68
CA GLN A 164 25.02 -12.56 -15.40
C GLN A 164 23.96 -13.15 -14.47
N LYS A 165 24.36 -13.76 -13.34
CA LYS A 165 23.41 -14.28 -12.33
C LYS A 165 22.44 -13.20 -11.83
N TRP A 166 22.92 -11.97 -11.67
CA TRP A 166 22.10 -10.83 -11.26
C TRP A 166 21.05 -10.49 -12.31
N ASN A 167 21.47 -10.35 -13.57
CA ASN A 167 20.57 -10.02 -14.67
C ASN A 167 19.51 -11.11 -14.89
N GLU A 168 19.89 -12.39 -14.84
CA GLU A 168 18.96 -13.52 -14.91
C GLU A 168 17.91 -13.48 -13.78
N ALA A 169 18.33 -13.13 -12.54
CA ALA A 169 17.41 -12.97 -11.42
C ALA A 169 16.48 -11.75 -11.60
N CYS A 170 16.98 -10.65 -12.19
CA CYS A 170 16.17 -9.47 -12.49
C CYS A 170 15.11 -9.78 -13.55
N GLU A 171 15.48 -10.49 -14.61
CA GLU A 171 14.55 -10.94 -15.65
C GLU A 171 13.45 -11.83 -15.07
N HIS A 172 13.82 -12.82 -14.25
CA HIS A 172 12.84 -13.69 -13.60
C HIS A 172 11.84 -12.92 -12.71
N ILE A 173 12.31 -11.90 -12.00
CA ILE A 173 11.44 -11.06 -11.15
C ILE A 173 10.56 -10.14 -11.99
N ASN A 174 11.07 -9.59 -13.09
CA ASN A 174 10.29 -8.77 -14.01
C ASN A 174 9.21 -9.60 -14.73
N ASP A 175 9.44 -10.87 -15.01
CA ASP A 175 8.37 -11.74 -15.53
C ASP A 175 7.24 -11.93 -14.50
N GLN A 176 7.54 -11.75 -13.21
CA GLN A 176 6.61 -11.83 -12.09
C GLN A 176 6.04 -10.47 -11.65
N THR A 177 6.13 -9.42 -12.48
CA THR A 177 5.75 -8.01 -12.18
C THR A 177 4.34 -7.82 -11.61
N LYS A 178 3.44 -8.81 -11.71
CA LYS A 178 2.12 -8.79 -11.09
C LYS A 178 1.96 -9.94 -10.09
N LEU A 179 2.44 -9.70 -8.87
CA LEU A 179 2.03 -10.50 -7.72
C LEU A 179 0.60 -10.12 -7.35
N ASN A 180 -0.38 -10.90 -7.81
CA ASN A 180 -1.74 -10.82 -7.29
C ASN A 180 -1.77 -11.64 -6.00
N ILE A 181 -1.48 -11.00 -4.86
CA ILE A 181 -1.64 -11.67 -3.57
C ILE A 181 -3.06 -11.42 -3.10
N GLY A 182 -3.91 -12.44 -3.28
CA GLY A 182 -5.23 -12.47 -2.69
C GLY A 182 -5.12 -12.52 -1.17
N VAL A 183 -5.99 -11.80 -0.47
CA VAL A 183 -6.09 -11.93 0.99
C VAL A 183 -6.70 -13.31 1.27
N ILE A 184 -5.89 -14.21 1.84
CA ILE A 184 -6.34 -15.55 2.24
C ILE A 184 -7.39 -15.40 3.35
N GLU A 185 -8.56 -16.02 3.15
CA GLU A 185 -9.67 -16.11 4.13
C GLU A 185 -9.32 -16.96 5.36
#